data_AF-X1G717-F1
#
_entry.id   AF-X1G717-F1
#
_cell.length_a   1.000
_cell.length_b   1.000
_cell.length_c   1.000
_cell.angle_alpha   90.00
_cell.angle_beta   90.00
_cell.angle_gamma   90.00
#
_symmetry.space_group_name_H-M   'P 1'
#
loop_
_entity.id
_entity.type
_entity.pdbx_description
1 polymer ?
#
loop_
_entity_poly.entity_id
_entity_poly.type
_entity_poly.pdbx_seq_one_letter_code
_entity_poly.pdbx_strand_id
1 'polypeptide(L)'
;FHSSNGFLIIGGRDATSNEVIFKKHVQSKDLVFHTNIPGSPLVIVKNPDNKEIPELTINEAAIFVGSYSNAWKEDWGYIDVWYVNPNQISKTPPSGEFLPKGSFMISGKKNVIKNAKTELGIGLEIEESKTDTVGDEHVIFLKILCGPLSAIKTQVSRIIKIKPSKDGLSKGKLAKEIKSILINQSDDLFKKWIKLLKVDEIILSLPSGTSIVIP
;
A
#
# COMPACT_ATOMS: atom_id res chain seq x y z
N PHE A 1 2.21 -4.62 2.05
CA PHE A 1 3.01 -5.42 1.08
C PHE A 1 4.39 -5.66 1.69
N HIS A 2 5.16 -6.61 1.17
CA HIS A 2 6.58 -6.72 1.53
C HIS A 2 7.43 -5.96 0.52
N SER A 3 8.36 -5.15 1.02
CA SER A 3 9.38 -4.47 0.19
C SER A 3 10.30 -5.47 -0.50
N SER A 4 11.07 -5.00 -1.47
CA SER A 4 12.10 -5.81 -2.15
C SER A 4 13.12 -6.43 -1.18
N ASN A 5 13.36 -5.79 -0.03
CA ASN A 5 14.27 -6.27 1.01
C ASN A 5 13.58 -7.04 2.14
N GLY A 6 12.32 -7.46 1.96
CA GLY A 6 11.59 -8.31 2.91
C GLY A 6 10.97 -7.57 4.11
N PHE A 7 11.15 -6.25 4.23
CA PHE A 7 10.47 -5.47 5.27
C PHE A 7 8.97 -5.40 5.01
N LEU A 8 8.16 -5.64 6.05
CA LEU A 8 6.71 -5.51 6.01
C LEU A 8 6.31 -4.02 6.05
N ILE A 9 5.52 -3.61 5.06
CA ILE A 9 4.97 -2.25 4.95
C ILE A 9 3.45 -2.30 5.11
N ILE A 10 2.95 -1.54 6.08
CA ILE A 10 1.53 -1.47 6.46
C ILE A 10 1.03 -0.04 6.33
N GLY A 11 -0.09 0.18 5.65
CA GLY A 11 -0.73 1.48 5.53
C GLY A 11 -2.21 1.44 5.85
N GLY A 12 -2.73 2.50 6.47
CA GLY A 12 -4.15 2.62 6.75
C GLY A 12 -4.93 3.04 5.50
N ARG A 13 -6.13 2.50 5.34
CA ARG A 13 -7.01 2.80 4.20
C ARG A 13 -7.87 4.05 4.42
N ASP A 14 -8.04 4.43 5.68
CA ASP A 14 -8.88 5.53 6.12
C ASP A 14 -8.39 6.09 7.46
N ALA A 15 -9.00 7.18 7.92
CA ALA A 15 -8.63 7.82 9.18
C ALA A 15 -8.74 6.88 10.40
N THR A 16 -9.69 5.95 10.40
CA THR A 16 -9.90 5.00 11.52
C THR A 16 -8.77 3.97 11.58
N SER A 17 -8.44 3.34 10.46
CA SER A 17 -7.34 2.39 10.33
C SER A 17 -5.97 3.05 10.54
N ASN A 18 -5.78 4.30 10.11
CA ASN A 18 -4.60 5.10 10.47
C ASN A 18 -4.43 5.23 12.00
N GLU A 19 -5.53 5.44 12.75
CA GLU A 19 -5.44 5.48 14.20
C GLU A 19 -5.07 4.14 14.82
N VAL A 20 -5.63 3.04 14.28
CA VAL A 20 -5.34 1.69 14.75
C VAL A 20 -3.86 1.36 14.53
N ILE A 21 -3.33 1.68 13.35
CA ILE A 21 -1.90 1.52 13.04
C ILE A 21 -1.04 2.31 14.03
N PHE A 22 -1.35 3.58 14.24
CA PHE A 22 -0.60 4.41 15.18
C PHE A 22 -0.62 3.86 16.61
N LYS A 23 -1.80 3.50 17.13
CA LYS A 23 -1.99 3.12 18.52
C LYS A 23 -1.51 1.69 18.82
N LYS A 24 -1.65 0.76 17.87
CA LYS A 24 -1.46 -0.68 18.11
C LYS A 24 -0.26 -1.29 17.40
N HIS A 25 0.20 -0.68 16.30
CA HIS A 25 1.17 -1.34 15.41
C HIS A 25 2.50 -0.60 15.28
N VAL A 26 2.55 0.71 15.56
CA VAL A 26 3.82 1.46 15.63
C VAL A 26 4.65 0.95 16.80
N GLN A 27 5.89 0.55 16.53
CA GLN A 27 6.90 0.15 17.50
C GLN A 27 8.14 1.03 17.37
N SER A 28 8.96 1.11 18.42
CA SER A 28 10.05 2.09 18.57
C SER A 28 11.13 2.09 17.48
N LYS A 29 11.24 1.01 16.70
CA LYS A 29 12.26 0.82 15.66
C LYS A 29 11.72 0.94 14.23
N ASP A 30 10.41 1.08 14.09
CA ASP A 30 9.76 1.28 12.79
C ASP A 30 10.11 2.65 12.20
N LEU A 31 9.77 2.87 10.93
CA LEU A 31 9.69 4.20 10.34
C LEU A 31 8.24 4.53 10.01
N VAL A 32 7.84 5.77 10.26
CA VAL A 32 6.48 6.26 10.01
C VAL A 32 6.50 7.27 8.87
N PHE A 33 5.71 7.01 7.84
CA PHE A 33 5.64 7.80 6.61
C PHE A 33 4.26 8.46 6.44
N HIS A 34 4.27 9.64 5.82
CA HIS A 34 3.08 10.41 5.46
C HIS A 34 3.45 11.49 4.43
N THR A 35 2.47 12.12 3.76
CA THR A 35 2.68 13.31 2.93
C THR A 35 1.91 14.53 3.46
N ASN A 36 2.21 15.74 3.00
CA ASN A 36 1.57 16.96 3.50
C ASN A 36 0.17 17.19 2.92
N ILE A 37 -0.26 16.38 1.95
CA ILE A 37 -1.57 16.54 1.32
C ILE A 37 -2.68 15.76 2.04
N PRO A 38 -3.94 16.20 1.93
CA PRO A 38 -5.08 15.47 2.47
C PRO A 38 -5.19 14.05 1.91
N GLY A 39 -5.85 13.17 2.68
CA GLY A 39 -6.08 11.79 2.27
C GLY A 39 -4.84 10.89 2.27
N SER A 40 -3.69 11.38 2.75
CA SER A 40 -2.49 10.55 2.92
C SER A 40 -2.75 9.40 3.90
N PRO A 41 -2.30 8.17 3.57
CA PRO A 41 -2.27 7.09 4.54
C PRO A 41 -1.18 7.34 5.59
N LEU A 42 -1.38 6.83 6.81
CA LEU A 42 -0.29 6.60 7.75
C LEU A 42 0.33 5.26 7.41
N VAL A 43 1.58 5.26 6.97
CA VAL A 43 2.30 4.05 6.56
C VAL A 43 3.46 3.80 7.50
N ILE A 44 3.68 2.53 7.85
CA ILE A 44 4.80 2.10 8.69
C ILE A 44 5.63 1.05 7.97
N VAL A 45 6.96 1.20 8.06
CA VAL A 45 7.92 0.15 7.72
C VAL A 45 8.29 -0.56 9.02
N LYS A 46 7.89 -1.83 9.14
CA LYS A 46 8.12 -2.64 10.34
C LYS A 46 9.58 -3.04 10.45
N ASN A 47 10.19 -2.83 11.62
CA ASN A 47 11.60 -3.18 11.85
C ASN A 47 11.83 -3.74 13.27
N PRO A 48 11.22 -4.90 13.60
CA PRO A 48 11.34 -5.49 14.95
C PRO A 48 12.78 -5.86 15.31
N ASP A 49 13.60 -6.21 14.31
CA ASP A 49 14.98 -6.64 14.50
C ASP A 49 15.99 -5.47 14.58
N ASN A 50 15.53 -4.21 14.50
CA ASN A 50 16.37 -3.02 14.50
C ASN A 50 17.51 -3.09 13.44
N LYS A 51 17.19 -3.60 12.25
CA LYS A 51 18.09 -3.65 11.10
C LYS A 51 18.14 -2.30 10.42
N GLU A 52 19.22 -2.03 9.69
CA GLU A 52 19.28 -0.90 8.77
C GLU A 52 18.22 -1.11 7.67
N ILE A 53 17.36 -0.12 7.45
CA ILE A 53 16.32 -0.16 6.43
C ILE A 53 16.92 0.39 5.13
N PRO A 54 17.04 -0.42 4.06
CA PRO A 54 17.66 0.02 2.82
C PRO A 54 16.89 1.17 2.15
N GLU A 55 17.60 2.03 1.42
CA GLU A 55 17.01 3.16 0.70
C GLU A 55 15.91 2.71 -0.28
N LEU A 56 16.07 1.53 -0.91
CA LEU A 56 15.05 0.96 -1.79
C LEU A 56 13.73 0.72 -1.04
N THR A 57 13.75 0.13 0.16
CA THR A 57 12.56 -0.03 1.01
C THR A 57 11.92 1.30 1.38
N ILE A 58 12.74 2.32 1.69
CA ILE A 58 12.26 3.67 2.02
C ILE A 58 11.56 4.30 0.79
N ASN A 59 12.16 4.19 -0.39
CA ASN A 59 11.59 4.69 -1.65
C ASN A 59 10.30 3.94 -2.02
N GLU A 60 10.23 2.62 -1.80
CA GLU A 60 9.03 1.82 -1.98
C GLU A 60 7.91 2.26 -1.03
N ALA A 61 8.21 2.47 0.25
CA ALA A 61 7.24 3.01 1.20
C ALA A 61 6.73 4.40 0.76
N ALA A 62 7.62 5.25 0.25
CA ALA A 62 7.25 6.58 -0.25
C ALA A 62 6.32 6.50 -1.48
N ILE A 63 6.63 5.66 -2.47
CA ILE A 63 5.75 5.40 -3.63
C ILE A 63 4.37 4.94 -3.17
N PHE A 64 4.32 4.04 -2.19
CA PHE A 64 3.06 3.55 -1.64
C PHE A 64 2.26 4.67 -0.97
N VAL A 65 2.88 5.50 -0.12
CA VAL A 65 2.22 6.64 0.53
C VAL A 65 1.67 7.62 -0.50
N GLY A 66 2.49 8.01 -1.47
CA GLY A 66 2.07 8.92 -2.54
C GLY A 66 0.90 8.35 -3.34
N SER A 67 0.98 7.06 -3.70
CA SER A 67 -0.01 6.41 -4.54
C SER A 67 -1.36 6.21 -3.86
N TYR A 68 -1.42 6.05 -2.53
CA TYR A 68 -2.67 5.93 -1.79
C TYR A 68 -3.16 7.25 -1.16
N SER A 69 -2.50 8.36 -1.47
CA SER A 69 -2.93 9.70 -1.07
C SER A 69 -3.84 10.36 -2.11
N ASN A 70 -4.35 11.56 -1.83
CA ASN A 70 -5.11 12.32 -2.84
C ASN A 70 -4.28 12.71 -4.06
N ALA A 71 -2.94 12.58 -4.05
CA ALA A 71 -2.12 12.80 -5.25
C ALA A 71 -2.57 11.91 -6.41
N TRP A 72 -2.99 10.68 -6.12
CA TRP A 72 -3.54 9.79 -7.13
C TRP A 72 -4.86 10.31 -7.69
N LYS A 73 -5.78 10.74 -6.81
CA LYS A 73 -7.07 11.29 -7.22
C LYS A 73 -6.92 12.56 -8.07
N GLU A 74 -5.93 13.38 -7.76
CA GLU A 74 -5.63 14.63 -8.45
C GLU A 74 -4.76 14.44 -9.70
N ASP A 75 -4.40 13.20 -10.04
CA ASP A 75 -3.58 12.85 -11.21
C ASP A 75 -2.18 13.47 -11.20
N TRP A 76 -1.58 13.49 -10.02
CA TRP A 76 -0.20 13.93 -9.84
C TRP A 76 0.73 12.75 -10.05
N GLY A 77 1.60 12.80 -11.05
CA GLY A 77 2.57 11.72 -11.35
C GLY A 77 3.68 11.55 -10.31
N TYR A 78 3.94 12.57 -9.49
CA TYR A 78 4.99 12.58 -8.47
C TYR A 78 4.54 13.39 -7.25
N ILE A 79 5.03 13.01 -6.07
CA ILE A 79 4.80 13.74 -4.82
C ILE A 79 5.95 13.58 -3.84
N ASP A 80 6.20 14.62 -3.05
CA ASP A 80 7.13 14.53 -1.92
C ASP A 80 6.47 13.83 -0.72
N VAL A 81 7.19 12.88 -0.15
CA VAL A 81 6.78 12.12 1.04
C VAL A 81 7.82 12.33 2.12
N TRP A 82 7.39 12.33 3.38
CA TRP A 82 8.32 12.39 4.49
C TRP A 82 8.16 11.18 5.41
N TYR A 83 9.22 10.91 6.17
CA TYR A 83 9.19 9.93 7.24
C TYR A 83 9.93 10.42 8.49
N VAL A 84 9.53 9.87 9.62
CA VAL A 84 10.07 10.16 10.94
C VAL A 84 10.18 8.89 11.78
N ASN A 85 10.95 8.96 12.87
CA ASN A 85 10.98 7.93 13.88
C ASN A 85 9.69 7.96 14.74
N PRO A 86 9.30 6.84 15.37
CA PRO A 86 8.10 6.72 16.20
C PRO A 86 8.04 7.72 17.36
N ASN A 87 9.19 8.06 17.95
CA ASN A 87 9.27 9.05 19.03
C ASN A 87 9.06 10.50 18.57
N GLN A 88 9.03 10.75 17.26
CA GLN A 88 8.78 12.07 16.68
C GLN A 88 7.30 12.28 16.32
N ILE A 89 6.44 11.29 16.51
CA ILE A 89 5.02 11.37 16.15
C ILE A 89 4.13 11.21 17.39
N SER A 90 3.16 12.12 17.55
CA SER A 90 2.30 12.25 18.71
C SER A 90 0.85 12.50 18.30
N LYS A 91 -0.10 12.10 19.16
CA LYS A 91 -1.52 12.51 19.06
C LYS A 91 -1.96 13.46 20.17
N THR A 92 -1.03 13.89 21.01
CA THR A 92 -1.30 14.86 22.07
C THR A 92 -1.11 16.25 21.48
N PRO A 93 -2.18 17.05 21.32
CA PRO A 93 -2.04 18.44 20.92
C PRO A 93 -1.33 19.25 22.02
N PRO A 94 -0.77 20.42 21.68
CA PRO A 94 -0.40 21.43 22.67
C PRO A 94 -1.59 21.77 23.59
N SER A 95 -1.31 22.18 24.82
CA SER A 95 -2.34 22.54 25.79
C SER A 95 -3.30 23.61 25.23
N GLY A 96 -4.59 23.29 25.21
CA GLY A 96 -5.64 24.20 24.71
C GLY A 96 -6.00 24.03 23.23
N GLU A 97 -5.32 23.16 22.48
CA GLU A 97 -5.61 22.89 21.08
C GLU A 97 -6.36 21.56 20.87
N PHE A 98 -7.11 21.48 19.76
CA PHE A 98 -7.77 20.26 19.32
C PHE A 98 -7.02 19.65 18.13
N LEU A 99 -6.71 18.36 18.19
CA LEU A 99 -6.15 17.62 17.07
C LEU A 99 -7.26 16.85 16.33
N PRO A 100 -7.54 17.17 15.05
CA PRO A 100 -8.57 16.45 14.29
C PRO A 100 -8.26 14.95 14.16
N LYS A 101 -9.32 14.15 14.01
CA LYS A 101 -9.19 12.70 13.75
C LYS A 101 -8.31 12.48 12.51
N GLY A 102 -7.35 11.58 12.63
CA GLY A 102 -6.39 11.28 11.55
C GLY A 102 -5.23 12.28 11.41
N SER A 103 -5.16 13.32 12.25
CA SER A 103 -4.00 14.21 12.32
C SER A 103 -2.98 13.72 13.34
N PHE A 104 -1.72 14.08 13.13
CA PHE A 104 -0.59 13.71 13.97
C PHE A 104 0.35 14.90 14.15
N MET A 105 0.81 15.12 15.38
CA MET A 105 1.84 16.08 15.70
C MET A 105 3.20 15.47 15.37
N ILE A 106 4.05 16.22 14.66
CA ILE A 106 5.40 15.80 14.31
C ILE A 106 6.40 16.74 14.96
N SER A 107 7.39 16.17 15.66
CA SER A 107 8.44 16.90 16.36
C SER A 107 9.80 16.68 15.71
N GLY A 108 10.64 17.71 15.68
CA GLY A 108 11.97 17.66 15.11
C GLY A 108 11.99 17.62 13.57
N LYS A 109 13.11 17.16 13.01
CA LYS A 109 13.36 17.17 11.57
C LYS A 109 12.66 15.98 10.88
N LYS A 110 11.97 16.26 9.78
CA LYS A 110 11.45 15.27 8.84
C LYS A 110 12.53 14.86 7.84
N ASN A 111 12.60 13.57 7.51
CA ASN A 111 13.35 13.11 6.35
C ASN A 111 12.42 13.16 5.14
N VAL A 112 12.87 13.74 4.03
CA VAL A 112 12.03 13.96 2.84
C VAL A 112 12.55 13.13 1.67
N ILE A 113 11.67 12.32 1.10
CA ILE A 113 11.85 11.62 -0.17
C ILE A 113 11.16 12.46 -1.23
N LYS A 114 11.95 12.99 -2.16
CA LYS A 114 11.45 13.84 -3.24
C LYS A 114 10.98 13.00 -4.42
N ASN A 115 9.96 13.48 -5.12
CA ASN A 115 9.48 12.90 -6.38
C ASN A 115 9.14 11.41 -6.29
N ALA A 116 8.44 10.98 -5.24
CA ALA A 116 7.89 9.63 -5.19
C ALA A 116 6.85 9.46 -6.30
N LYS A 117 7.12 8.54 -7.23
CA LYS A 117 6.26 8.30 -8.40
C LYS A 117 4.95 7.66 -7.98
N THR A 118 3.83 8.18 -8.47
CA THR A 118 2.50 7.59 -8.24
C THR A 118 2.21 6.51 -9.29
N GLU A 119 2.76 5.33 -9.06
CA GLU A 119 2.58 4.17 -9.94
C GLU A 119 2.58 2.91 -9.09
N LEU A 120 1.69 1.97 -9.41
CA LEU A 120 1.58 0.70 -8.70
C LEU A 120 1.62 -0.47 -9.68
N GLY A 121 2.22 -1.57 -9.22
CA GLY A 121 2.09 -2.89 -9.81
C GLY A 121 1.02 -3.69 -9.08
N ILE A 122 0.23 -4.45 -9.85
CA ILE A 122 -0.78 -5.38 -9.35
C ILE A 122 -0.45 -6.76 -9.89
N GLY A 123 -0.40 -7.75 -9.01
CA GLY A 123 -0.25 -9.15 -9.39
C GLY A 123 -1.00 -10.08 -8.45
N LEU A 124 -0.99 -11.36 -8.79
CA LEU A 124 -1.65 -12.42 -8.04
C LEU A 124 -0.64 -13.47 -7.63
N GLU A 125 -0.75 -13.92 -6.38
CA GLU A 125 0.02 -15.00 -5.79
C GLU A 125 -0.94 -16.07 -5.28
N ILE A 126 -0.61 -17.35 -5.48
CA ILE A 126 -1.32 -18.43 -4.80
C ILE A 126 -0.65 -18.59 -3.44
N GLU A 127 -1.42 -18.39 -2.37
CA GLU A 127 -0.95 -18.60 -1.01
C GLU A 127 -1.67 -19.80 -0.40
N GLU A 128 -0.90 -20.58 0.35
CA GLU A 128 -1.38 -21.72 1.12
C GLU A 128 -1.25 -21.36 2.59
N SER A 129 -2.37 -21.33 3.31
CA SER A 129 -2.39 -21.11 4.75
C SER A 129 -2.89 -22.36 5.45
N LYS A 130 -2.23 -22.71 6.56
CA LYS A 130 -2.76 -23.69 7.50
C LYS A 130 -3.96 -23.10 8.22
N THR A 131 -4.97 -23.92 8.49
CA THR A 131 -6.07 -23.53 9.38
C THR A 131 -5.71 -23.85 10.82
N ASP A 132 -6.24 -23.06 11.76
CA ASP A 132 -6.08 -23.31 13.20
C ASP A 132 -6.96 -24.47 13.71
N THR A 133 -7.58 -25.23 12.80
CA THR A 133 -8.44 -26.37 13.13
C THR A 133 -7.63 -27.63 13.41
N VAL A 134 -8.20 -28.53 14.24
CA VAL A 134 -7.58 -29.82 14.54
C VAL A 134 -7.64 -30.70 13.29
N GLY A 135 -6.52 -30.77 12.57
CA GLY A 135 -6.34 -31.47 11.31
C GLY A 135 -5.43 -30.63 10.42
N ASP A 136 -4.45 -31.24 9.75
CA ASP A 136 -3.57 -30.55 8.78
C ASP A 136 -4.37 -30.16 7.52
N GLU A 137 -5.37 -29.30 7.68
CA GLU A 137 -6.14 -28.74 6.59
C GLU A 137 -5.44 -27.48 6.06
N HIS A 138 -5.19 -27.49 4.76
CA HIS A 138 -4.53 -26.40 4.06
C HIS A 138 -5.58 -25.68 3.20
N VAL A 139 -5.67 -24.36 3.36
CA VAL A 139 -6.52 -23.51 2.53
C VAL A 139 -5.66 -22.80 1.51
N ILE A 140 -5.96 -23.06 0.24
CA ILE A 140 -5.33 -22.39 -0.89
C ILE A 140 -6.24 -21.25 -1.35
N PHE A 141 -5.69 -20.04 -1.43
CA PHE A 141 -6.42 -18.88 -1.92
C PHE A 141 -5.54 -17.98 -2.81
N LEU A 142 -6.20 -17.14 -3.60
CA LEU A 142 -5.51 -16.11 -4.38
C LEU A 142 -5.33 -14.85 -3.54
N LYS A 143 -4.09 -14.42 -3.42
CA LYS A 143 -3.72 -13.15 -2.81
C LYS A 143 -3.45 -12.11 -3.88
N ILE A 144 -4.06 -10.95 -3.71
CA ILE A 144 -3.78 -9.77 -4.54
C ILE A 144 -2.60 -9.02 -3.91
N LEU A 145 -1.54 -8.85 -4.68
CA LEU A 145 -0.43 -7.98 -4.34
C LEU A 145 -0.58 -6.67 -5.10
N CYS A 146 -0.64 -5.55 -4.37
CA CYS A 146 -0.67 -4.21 -4.93
C CYS A 146 0.33 -3.33 -4.17
N GLY A 147 1.20 -2.65 -4.89
CA GLY A 147 2.27 -1.87 -4.30
C GLY A 147 3.24 -1.30 -5.33
N PRO A 148 4.36 -0.71 -4.88
CA PRO A 148 5.42 -0.22 -5.75
C PRO A 148 5.90 -1.32 -6.70
N LEU A 149 6.07 -0.99 -7.98
CA LEU A 149 6.44 -1.97 -9.02
C LEU A 149 7.72 -2.74 -8.66
N SER A 150 8.70 -2.08 -8.06
CA SER A 150 9.97 -2.71 -7.66
C SER A 150 9.77 -3.80 -6.60
N ALA A 151 8.82 -3.63 -5.69
CA ALA A 151 8.51 -4.61 -4.65
C ALA A 151 7.65 -5.76 -5.17
N ILE A 152 6.66 -5.47 -6.00
CA ILE A 152 5.73 -6.51 -6.47
C ILE A 152 6.42 -7.48 -7.43
N LYS A 153 7.35 -7.00 -8.27
CA LYS A 153 8.10 -7.84 -9.23
C LYS A 153 9.03 -8.87 -8.59
N THR A 154 9.35 -8.76 -7.30
CA THR A 154 10.13 -9.79 -6.60
C THR A 154 9.28 -10.97 -6.14
N GLN A 155 7.95 -10.79 -6.07
CA GLN A 155 7.01 -11.77 -5.53
C GLN A 155 6.21 -12.48 -6.63
N VAL A 156 5.91 -11.81 -7.74
CA VAL A 156 5.06 -12.36 -8.81
C VAL A 156 5.62 -12.03 -10.19
N SER A 157 5.47 -12.99 -11.12
CA SER A 157 5.99 -12.88 -12.49
C SER A 157 5.10 -12.04 -13.42
N ARG A 158 3.79 -12.00 -13.14
CA ARG A 158 2.80 -11.30 -13.97
C ARG A 158 2.29 -10.08 -13.23
N ILE A 159 2.55 -8.90 -13.80
CA ILE A 159 2.22 -7.62 -13.20
C ILE A 159 1.50 -6.74 -14.19
N ILE A 160 0.38 -6.19 -13.75
CA ILE A 160 -0.32 -5.10 -14.41
C ILE A 160 0.11 -3.81 -13.73
N LYS A 161 0.64 -2.87 -14.50
CA LYS A 161 1.02 -1.55 -14.01
C LYS A 161 -0.16 -0.61 -14.16
N ILE A 162 -0.35 0.24 -13.15
CA ILE A 162 -1.36 1.29 -13.17
C ILE A 162 -0.77 2.61 -12.71
N LYS A 163 -1.32 3.71 -13.22
CA LYS A 163 -1.02 5.08 -12.79
C LYS A 163 -2.32 5.89 -12.71
N PRO A 164 -2.37 7.00 -11.96
CA PRO A 164 -3.54 7.86 -11.98
C PRO A 164 -3.74 8.47 -13.38
N SER A 165 -4.99 8.80 -13.68
CA SER A 165 -5.37 9.52 -14.89
C SER A 165 -6.77 10.09 -14.72
N LYS A 166 -6.96 11.40 -14.89
CA LYS A 166 -8.30 12.03 -14.84
C LYS A 166 -9.27 11.48 -15.88
N ASP A 167 -8.76 11.08 -17.04
CA ASP A 167 -9.53 10.47 -18.14
C ASP A 167 -9.58 8.93 -18.04
N GLY A 168 -9.08 8.37 -16.94
CA GLY A 168 -9.00 6.93 -16.71
C GLY A 168 -10.32 6.29 -16.26
N LEU A 169 -10.24 5.01 -15.94
CA LEU A 169 -11.36 4.23 -15.43
C LEU A 169 -11.56 4.44 -13.94
N SER A 170 -12.82 4.45 -13.50
CA SER A 170 -13.16 4.34 -12.07
C SER A 170 -12.68 3.00 -11.51
N LYS A 171 -12.44 2.93 -10.18
CA LYS A 171 -11.98 1.69 -9.51
C LYS A 171 -12.74 0.44 -9.93
N GLY A 172 -14.08 0.51 -10.01
CA GLY A 172 -14.90 -0.64 -10.39
C GLY A 172 -14.74 -1.07 -11.86
N LYS A 173 -14.58 -0.11 -12.78
CA LYS A 173 -14.31 -0.41 -14.20
C LYS A 173 -12.89 -0.94 -14.37
N LEU A 174 -11.91 -0.31 -13.72
CA LEU A 174 -10.51 -0.74 -13.74
C LEU A 174 -10.34 -2.14 -13.15
N ALA A 175 -11.01 -2.45 -12.04
CA ALA A 175 -10.95 -3.79 -11.43
C ALA A 175 -11.47 -4.88 -12.36
N LYS A 176 -12.52 -4.61 -13.15
CA LYS A 176 -13.03 -5.53 -14.18
C LYS A 176 -12.03 -5.70 -15.32
N GLU A 177 -11.41 -4.62 -15.78
CA GLU A 177 -10.36 -4.65 -16.81
C GLU A 177 -9.15 -5.45 -16.34
N ILE A 178 -8.62 -5.16 -15.14
CA ILE A 178 -7.52 -5.90 -14.49
C ILE A 178 -7.85 -7.38 -14.43
N LYS A 179 -9.05 -7.75 -13.94
CA LYS A 179 -9.48 -9.14 -13.87
C LYS A 179 -9.50 -9.81 -15.25
N SER A 180 -9.98 -9.10 -16.28
CA SER A 180 -10.01 -9.62 -17.65
C SER A 180 -8.60 -9.82 -18.22
N ILE A 181 -7.68 -8.88 -18.01
CA ILE A 181 -6.28 -9.00 -18.43
C ILE A 181 -5.63 -10.20 -17.74
N LEU A 182 -5.81 -10.35 -16.42
CA LEU A 182 -5.27 -11.48 -15.66
C LEU A 182 -5.80 -12.82 -16.20
N ILE A 183 -7.09 -12.94 -16.49
CA ILE A 183 -7.67 -14.16 -17.09
C ILE A 183 -7.05 -14.45 -18.46
N ASN A 184 -6.97 -13.45 -19.34
CA ASN A 184 -6.53 -13.65 -20.71
C ASN A 184 -5.05 -14.01 -20.81
N GLN A 185 -4.23 -13.54 -19.86
CA GLN A 185 -2.80 -13.82 -19.85
C GLN A 185 -2.47 -15.16 -19.17
N SER A 186 -3.37 -15.76 -18.39
CA SER A 186 -3.09 -16.92 -17.54
C SER A 186 -3.29 -18.28 -18.21
N ASP A 187 -2.70 -19.33 -17.66
CA ASP A 187 -3.01 -20.71 -18.06
C ASP A 187 -4.41 -21.14 -17.56
N ASP A 188 -4.91 -22.27 -18.06
CA ASP A 188 -6.29 -22.70 -17.79
C ASP A 188 -6.57 -23.07 -16.33
N LEU A 189 -5.56 -23.51 -15.58
CA LEU A 189 -5.70 -23.78 -14.16
C LEU A 189 -5.85 -22.46 -13.40
N PHE A 190 -4.94 -21.51 -13.63
CA PHE A 190 -4.91 -20.23 -12.95
C PHE A 190 -6.12 -19.36 -13.32
N LYS A 191 -6.61 -19.44 -14.57
CA LYS A 191 -7.89 -18.84 -14.99
C LYS A 191 -9.06 -19.25 -14.11
N LYS A 192 -9.16 -20.51 -13.68
CA LYS A 192 -10.26 -20.99 -12.83
C LYS A 192 -10.24 -20.29 -11.47
N TRP A 193 -9.06 -20.15 -10.88
CA TRP A 193 -8.85 -19.41 -9.65
C TRP A 193 -9.23 -17.94 -9.80
N ILE A 194 -8.75 -17.27 -10.85
CA ILE A 194 -9.04 -15.84 -11.09
C ILE A 194 -10.54 -15.61 -11.29
N LYS A 195 -11.26 -16.54 -11.94
CA LYS A 195 -12.71 -16.44 -12.11
C LYS A 195 -13.45 -16.37 -10.78
N LEU A 196 -12.99 -17.10 -9.75
CA LEU A 196 -13.55 -17.10 -8.40
C LEU A 196 -13.25 -15.82 -7.60
N LEU A 197 -12.16 -15.12 -7.93
CA LEU A 197 -11.78 -13.86 -7.26
C LEU A 197 -12.87 -12.80 -7.41
N LYS A 198 -13.37 -12.25 -6.31
CA LYS A 198 -14.41 -11.20 -6.37
C LYS A 198 -13.79 -9.89 -6.88
N VAL A 199 -14.54 -9.18 -7.72
CA VAL A 199 -14.09 -7.87 -8.25
C VAL A 199 -13.88 -6.87 -7.10
N ASP A 200 -14.68 -6.95 -6.03
CA ASP A 200 -14.56 -6.09 -4.86
C ASP A 200 -13.21 -6.24 -4.14
N GLU A 201 -12.60 -7.43 -4.15
CA GLU A 201 -11.27 -7.65 -3.57
C GLU A 201 -10.19 -6.89 -4.34
N ILE A 202 -10.32 -6.83 -5.68
CA ILE A 202 -9.46 -6.01 -6.53
C ILE A 202 -9.72 -4.53 -6.24
N ILE A 203 -10.98 -4.09 -6.15
CA ILE A 203 -11.34 -2.70 -5.82
C ILE A 203 -10.71 -2.24 -4.50
N LEU A 204 -10.71 -3.10 -3.47
CA LEU A 204 -10.11 -2.80 -2.16
C LEU A 204 -8.58 -2.64 -2.20
N SER A 205 -7.92 -3.16 -3.23
CA SER A 205 -6.48 -3.01 -3.45
C SER A 205 -6.12 -1.73 -4.21
N LEU A 206 -7.09 -1.05 -4.84
CA LEU A 206 -6.83 0.10 -5.71
C LEU A 206 -6.87 1.43 -4.97
N PRO A 207 -5.99 2.41 -5.31
CA PRO A 207 -6.11 3.78 -4.84
C PRO A 207 -7.43 4.44 -5.24
N SER A 208 -7.86 5.42 -4.46
CA SER A 208 -9.04 6.24 -4.80
C SER A 208 -8.76 7.17 -5.98
N GLY A 209 -9.74 7.32 -6.86
CA GLY A 209 -9.63 8.12 -8.09
C GLY A 209 -9.88 7.29 -9.35
N THR A 210 -9.45 7.84 -10.47
CA THR A 210 -9.47 7.19 -11.79
C THR A 210 -8.04 6.84 -12.21
N SER A 211 -7.89 5.73 -12.93
CA SER A 211 -6.57 5.21 -13.30
C SER A 211 -6.62 4.57 -14.69
N ILE A 212 -5.45 4.42 -15.30
CA ILE A 212 -5.27 3.64 -16.51
C ILE A 212 -4.27 2.51 -16.27
N VAL A 213 -4.45 1.41 -17.00
CA VAL A 213 -3.40 0.41 -17.18
C VAL A 213 -2.35 0.98 -18.12
N ILE A 214 -1.07 0.78 -17.80
CA ILE A 214 0.04 1.20 -18.64
C ILE A 214 0.83 0.00 -19.16
N PRO A 215 1.49 0.12 -20.34
CA PRO A 215 2.30 -0.96 -20.93
C PRO A 215 3.45 -1.45 -20.02
#